data_AF-A0A3M0WX24-F1
#
_entry.id   AF-A0A3M0WX24-F1
#
_cell.length_a   1.000
_cell.length_b   1.000
_cell.length_c   1.000
_cell.angle_alpha   90.00
_cell.angle_beta   90.00
_cell.angle_gamma   90.00
#
_symmetry.space_group_name_H-M   'P 1'
#
loop_
_entity.id
_entity.type
_entity.pdbx_description
1 polymer ?
#
loop_
_entity_poly.entity_id
_entity_poly.type
_entity_poly.pdbx_seq_one_letter_code
_entity_poly.pdbx_strand_id
1 'polypeptide(L)'
;MSYKTEQKDNKVIFTITVPAEKVLEEMKKAAKELSENTSIPGFRPGKADYETIKKRLGEMKVLEAATENIIRTAFIDAMLAEDLETVGQPYFEIIKQAPENEMVFTAEVTLMPKIIKLADDNKLSV
;
A
#
# COMPACT_ATOMS: atom_id res chain seq x y z
N MET A 1 4.55 -2.03 -13.06
CA MET A 1 3.38 -1.55 -12.29
C MET A 1 2.71 -0.50 -13.14
N SER A 2 1.39 -0.53 -13.20
CA SER A 2 0.61 0.47 -13.93
C SER A 2 -0.28 1.18 -12.93
N TYR A 3 -0.30 2.51 -12.97
CA TYR A 3 -1.20 3.29 -12.13
C TYR A 3 -2.06 4.19 -13.02
N LYS A 4 -3.35 4.29 -12.71
CA LYS A 4 -4.27 5.27 -13.28
C LYS A 4 -4.65 6.25 -12.19
N THR A 5 -4.62 7.54 -12.50
CA THR A 5 -5.05 8.59 -11.60
C THR A 5 -6.35 9.20 -12.11
N GLU A 6 -7.35 9.30 -11.25
CA GLU A 6 -8.58 10.05 -11.50
C GLU A 6 -8.68 11.16 -10.45
N GLN A 7 -8.73 12.41 -10.90
CA GLN A 7 -8.88 13.58 -10.02
C GLN A 7 -10.32 14.09 -10.05
N LYS A 8 -10.93 14.23 -8.87
CA LYS A 8 -12.23 14.84 -8.69
C LYS A 8 -12.17 15.84 -7.54
N ASP A 9 -12.29 17.13 -7.86
CA ASP A 9 -12.11 18.25 -6.93
C ASP A 9 -10.77 18.15 -6.17
N ASN A 10 -10.82 17.95 -4.84
CA ASN A 10 -9.66 17.81 -3.97
C ASN A 10 -9.28 16.35 -3.71
N LYS A 11 -9.89 15.38 -4.40
CA LYS A 11 -9.64 13.96 -4.21
C LYS A 11 -8.95 13.37 -5.43
N VAL A 12 -7.96 12.52 -5.21
CA VAL A 12 -7.29 11.73 -6.25
C VAL A 12 -7.46 10.25 -5.92
N ILE A 13 -7.92 9.49 -6.91
CA ILE A 13 -8.06 8.05 -6.83
C ILE A 13 -6.96 7.44 -7.69
N PHE A 14 -6.04 6.72 -7.04
CA PHE A 14 -5.00 5.95 -7.68
C PHE A 14 -5.48 4.51 -7.84
N THR A 15 -5.69 4.05 -9.06
CA THR A 15 -5.88 2.61 -9.34
C THR A 15 -4.54 2.00 -9.70
N ILE A 16 -3.98 1.18 -8.83
CA ILE A 16 -2.67 0.56 -9.02
C ILE A 16 -2.85 -0.93 -9.35
N THR A 17 -2.21 -1.35 -10.43
CA THR A 17 -2.12 -2.75 -10.85
C THR A 17 -0.70 -3.26 -10.66
N VAL A 18 -0.57 -4.27 -9.81
CA VAL A 18 0.69 -4.93 -9.47
C VAL A 18 0.73 -6.31 -10.13
N PRO A 19 1.78 -6.60 -10.93
CA PRO A 19 1.90 -7.88 -11.61
C PRO A 19 2.16 -9.03 -10.61
N ALA A 20 1.73 -10.24 -10.97
CA ALA A 20 1.86 -11.44 -10.14
C ALA A 20 3.29 -11.72 -9.67
N GLU A 21 4.30 -11.44 -10.52
CA GLU A 21 5.72 -11.64 -10.17
C GLU A 21 6.12 -10.80 -8.96
N LYS A 22 5.71 -9.53 -8.92
CA LYS A 22 5.96 -8.63 -7.79
C LYS A 22 5.22 -9.07 -6.54
N VAL A 23 3.99 -9.55 -6.69
CA VAL A 23 3.19 -10.09 -5.57
C VAL A 23 3.92 -11.29 -4.95
N LEU A 24 4.43 -12.20 -5.77
CA LEU A 24 5.19 -13.37 -5.30
C LEU A 24 6.49 -13.00 -4.58
N GLU A 25 7.23 -12.01 -5.08
CA GLU A 25 8.43 -11.50 -4.40
C GLU A 25 8.09 -10.95 -3.01
N GLU A 26 7.05 -10.13 -2.91
CA GLU A 26 6.62 -9.53 -1.65
C GLU A 26 6.02 -10.57 -0.70
N MET A 27 5.31 -11.59 -1.20
CA MET A 27 4.87 -12.73 -0.38
C MET A 27 6.03 -13.48 0.28
N LYS A 28 7.15 -13.67 -0.43
CA LYS A 28 8.35 -14.30 0.16
C LYS A 28 8.99 -13.43 1.23
N LYS A 29 9.01 -12.10 1.04
CA LYS A 29 9.51 -11.17 2.06
C LYS A 29 8.61 -11.14 3.29
N ALA A 30 7.30 -10.97 3.09
CA ALA A 30 6.31 -10.96 4.16
C ALA A 30 6.31 -12.28 4.95
N ALA A 31 6.44 -13.43 4.26
CA ALA A 31 6.60 -14.72 4.91
C ALA A 31 7.82 -14.75 5.85
N LYS A 32 8.96 -14.21 5.40
CA LYS A 32 10.18 -14.15 6.21
C LYS A 32 9.98 -13.24 7.43
N GLU A 33 9.43 -12.04 7.25
CA GLU A 33 9.14 -11.10 8.33
C GLU A 33 8.13 -11.69 9.35
N LEU A 34 7.09 -12.36 8.86
CA LEU A 34 6.14 -13.07 9.71
C LEU A 34 6.80 -14.20 10.51
N SER A 35 7.78 -14.90 9.93
CA SER A 35 8.54 -15.95 10.62
C SER A 35 9.54 -15.42 11.65
N GLU A 36 9.90 -14.14 11.59
CA GLU A 36 10.68 -13.45 12.62
C GLU A 36 9.78 -13.05 13.80
N ASN A 37 8.58 -12.55 13.50
CA ASN A 37 7.59 -12.14 14.50
C ASN A 37 6.87 -13.32 15.17
N THR A 38 6.64 -14.41 14.43
CA THR A 38 5.97 -15.62 14.91
C THR A 38 6.96 -16.77 14.96
N SER A 39 7.30 -17.23 16.17
CA SER A 39 8.18 -18.38 16.36
C SER A 39 7.55 -19.64 15.76
N ILE A 40 8.22 -20.23 14.77
CA ILE A 40 7.80 -21.49 14.15
C ILE A 40 8.50 -22.65 14.89
N PRO A 41 7.75 -23.58 15.52
CA PRO A 41 8.34 -24.69 16.25
C PRO A 41 9.30 -25.51 15.37
N GLY A 42 10.52 -25.73 15.87
CA GLY A 42 11.56 -26.48 15.18
C GLY A 42 12.51 -25.66 14.31
N PHE A 43 12.21 -24.38 14.07
CA PHE A 43 13.09 -23.48 13.31
C PHE A 43 13.57 -22.32 14.18
N ARG A 44 14.80 -21.88 13.93
CA ARG A 44 15.28 -20.61 14.50
C ARG A 44 14.42 -19.48 13.90
N PRO A 45 14.01 -18.46 14.69
CA PRO A 45 13.23 -17.33 14.17
C PRO A 45 13.82 -16.76 12.88
N GLY A 46 12.98 -16.52 11.87
CA GLY A 46 13.40 -15.99 10.57
C GLY A 46 14.08 -16.99 9.61
N LYS A 47 14.25 -18.26 9.99
CA LYS A 47 14.97 -19.29 9.21
C LYS A 47 14.08 -20.45 8.72
N ALA A 48 12.77 -20.32 8.85
CA ALA A 48 11.84 -21.30 8.29
C ALA A 48 11.71 -21.14 6.77
N ASP A 49 11.53 -22.25 6.05
CA ASP A 49 11.26 -22.23 4.61
C ASP A 49 9.86 -21.70 4.31
N TYR A 50 9.70 -21.06 3.14
CA TYR A 50 8.44 -20.47 2.68
C TYR A 50 7.25 -21.46 2.72
N GLU A 51 7.46 -22.69 2.25
CA GLU A 51 6.48 -23.79 2.30
C GLU A 51 5.98 -24.06 3.73
N THR A 52 6.89 -24.06 4.70
CA THR A 52 6.59 -24.34 6.10
C THR A 52 5.83 -23.18 6.74
N ILE A 53 6.25 -21.95 6.44
CA ILE A 53 5.58 -20.72 6.88
C ILE A 53 4.15 -20.70 6.36
N LYS A 54 3.96 -20.93 5.06
CA LYS A 54 2.64 -21.01 4.41
C LYS A 54 1.72 -22.03 5.08
N LYS A 55 2.24 -23.23 5.38
CA LYS A 55 1.47 -24.31 6.04
C LYS A 55 1.12 -23.99 7.50
N ARG A 56 1.98 -23.27 8.22
CA ARG A 56 1.81 -22.99 9.66
C ARG A 56 1.02 -21.73 9.95
N LEU A 57 1.36 -20.62 9.28
CA LEU A 57 0.71 -19.32 9.45
C LEU A 57 -0.56 -19.19 8.60
N GLY A 58 -0.67 -20.01 7.56
CA GLY A 58 -1.75 -19.95 6.59
C GLY A 58 -1.39 -19.02 5.42
N GLU A 59 -1.71 -19.48 4.22
CA GLU A 59 -1.49 -18.72 2.98
C GLU A 59 -2.17 -17.35 3.00
N MET A 60 -3.36 -17.27 3.61
CA MET A 60 -4.13 -16.04 3.71
C MET A 60 -3.41 -14.96 4.53
N LYS A 61 -2.79 -15.32 5.67
CA LYS A 61 -2.04 -14.35 6.49
C LYS A 61 -0.80 -13.82 5.78
N VAL A 62 -0.10 -14.69 5.06
CA VAL A 62 1.08 -14.28 4.27
C VAL A 62 0.63 -13.35 3.13
N LEU A 63 -0.48 -13.67 2.48
CA LEU A 63 -1.07 -12.84 1.43
C LEU A 63 -1.48 -11.46 1.96
N GLU A 64 -2.15 -11.39 3.12
CA GLU A 64 -2.55 -10.13 3.76
C GLU A 64 -1.34 -9.26 4.10
N ALA A 65 -0.32 -9.81 4.76
CA ALA A 65 0.88 -9.07 5.11
C ALA A 65 1.64 -8.58 3.86
N ALA A 66 1.74 -9.41 2.83
CA ALA A 66 2.33 -9.00 1.55
C ALA A 66 1.53 -7.89 0.88
N THR A 67 0.20 -8.01 0.91
CA THR A 67 -0.74 -7.04 0.35
C THR A 67 -0.60 -5.69 1.02
N GLU A 68 -0.53 -5.64 2.35
CA GLU A 68 -0.32 -4.40 3.10
C GLU A 68 1.01 -3.72 2.73
N ASN A 69 2.09 -4.50 2.66
CA ASN A 69 3.41 -4.00 2.25
C ASN A 69 3.42 -3.48 0.81
N ILE A 70 2.76 -4.20 -0.13
CA ILE A 70 2.63 -3.80 -1.53
C ILE A 70 1.86 -2.48 -1.63
N ILE A 71 0.70 -2.39 -0.98
CA ILE A 71 -0.16 -1.19 -0.99
C ILE A 71 0.65 0.00 -0.48
N ARG A 72 1.30 -0.14 0.66
CA ARG A 72 2.09 0.92 1.29
C ARG A 72 3.22 1.40 0.39
N THR A 73 4.01 0.47 -0.16
CA THR A 73 5.18 0.80 -0.99
C THR A 73 4.74 1.44 -2.31
N ALA A 74 3.79 0.84 -3.01
CA ALA A 74 3.33 1.34 -4.29
C ALA A 74 2.58 2.68 -4.16
N PHE A 75 1.86 2.90 -3.05
CA PHE A 75 1.26 4.20 -2.75
C PHE A 75 2.31 5.28 -2.50
N ILE A 76 3.35 4.98 -1.70
CA ILE A 76 4.45 5.93 -1.44
C ILE A 76 5.20 6.25 -2.74
N ASP A 77 5.50 5.24 -3.56
CA ASP A 77 6.17 5.44 -4.84
C ASP A 77 5.34 6.31 -5.80
N ALA A 78 4.02 6.09 -5.86
CA ALA A 78 3.11 6.90 -6.68
C ALA A 78 3.02 8.35 -6.17
N MET A 79 2.93 8.54 -4.85
CA MET A 79 2.88 9.86 -4.22
C MET A 79 4.16 10.65 -4.42
N LEU A 80 5.33 9.99 -4.30
CA LEU A 80 6.64 10.58 -4.57
C LEU A 80 6.82 10.93 -6.05
N ALA A 81 6.29 10.11 -6.97
CA ALA A 81 6.38 10.36 -8.40
C ALA A 81 5.55 11.58 -8.84
N GLU A 82 4.40 11.83 -8.21
CA GLU A 82 3.55 13.00 -8.51
C GLU A 82 3.81 14.23 -7.63
N ASP A 83 4.72 14.15 -6.64
CA ASP A 83 5.06 15.23 -5.69
C ASP A 83 3.80 15.86 -5.05
N LEU A 84 2.87 14.98 -4.64
CA LEU A 84 1.57 15.39 -4.11
C LEU A 84 1.61 15.52 -2.59
N GLU A 85 1.29 16.71 -2.11
CA GLU A 85 0.99 16.94 -0.70
C GLU A 85 -0.43 16.45 -0.39
N THR A 86 -0.55 15.27 0.21
CA THR A 86 -1.83 14.71 0.63
C THR A 86 -2.18 15.12 2.06
N VAL A 87 -3.46 15.35 2.33
CA VAL A 87 -4.00 15.63 3.66
C VAL A 87 -4.84 14.45 4.13
N GLY A 88 -4.53 13.95 5.32
CA GLY A 88 -5.28 12.88 5.97
C GLY A 88 -4.77 11.48 5.64
N GLN A 89 -5.50 10.47 6.11
CA GLN A 89 -5.17 9.08 5.85
C GLN A 89 -5.77 8.63 4.51
N PRO A 90 -5.00 7.95 3.65
CA PRO A 90 -5.52 7.34 2.43
C PRO A 90 -6.59 6.28 2.75
N TYR A 91 -7.63 6.22 1.92
CA TYR A 91 -8.59 5.12 1.93
C TYR A 91 -8.16 4.10 0.87
N PHE A 92 -7.95 2.85 1.28
CA PHE A 92 -7.55 1.77 0.39
C PHE A 92 -8.71 0.79 0.20
N GLU A 93 -9.00 0.45 -1.06
CA GLU A 93 -9.97 -0.58 -1.42
C GLU A 93 -9.31 -1.62 -2.33
N ILE A 94 -9.46 -2.88 -1.95
CA ILE A 94 -8.89 -4.01 -2.70
C ILE A 94 -9.94 -4.51 -3.68
N ILE A 95 -9.71 -4.28 -4.98
CA ILE A 95 -10.64 -4.70 -6.04
C ILE A 95 -10.41 -6.18 -6.38
N LYS A 96 -9.14 -6.57 -6.51
CA LYS A 96 -8.74 -7.95 -6.81
C LYS A 96 -7.49 -8.30 -6.03
N GLN A 97 -7.59 -9.40 -5.30
CA GLN A 97 -6.47 -10.01 -4.59
C GLN A 97 -6.62 -11.52 -4.71
N ALA A 98 -5.65 -12.14 -5.35
CA ALA A 98 -5.57 -13.58 -5.42
C ALA A 98 -4.10 -14.00 -5.28
N PRO A 99 -3.82 -15.09 -4.57
CA PRO A 99 -2.48 -15.65 -4.52
C PRO A 99 -1.99 -15.93 -5.94
N GLU A 100 -0.75 -15.54 -6.21
CA GLU A 100 -0.04 -15.79 -7.46
C GLU A 100 -0.66 -15.14 -8.71
N ASN A 101 -1.59 -14.20 -8.53
CA ASN A 101 -2.21 -13.44 -9.61
C ASN A 101 -1.90 -11.95 -9.51
N GLU A 102 -2.29 -11.19 -10.54
CA GLU A 102 -2.23 -9.74 -10.49
C GLU A 102 -3.12 -9.19 -9.37
N MET A 103 -2.58 -8.20 -8.66
CA MET A 103 -3.29 -7.51 -7.59
C MET A 103 -3.72 -6.14 -8.09
N VAL A 104 -4.99 -5.79 -7.87
CA VAL A 104 -5.54 -4.48 -8.23
C VAL A 104 -6.17 -3.87 -6.99
N PHE A 105 -5.71 -2.68 -6.64
CA PHE A 105 -6.26 -1.90 -5.54
C PHE A 105 -6.39 -0.43 -5.91
N THR A 106 -7.32 0.24 -5.25
CA THR A 106 -7.54 1.68 -5.33
C THR A 106 -7.07 2.35 -4.04
N ALA A 107 -6.42 3.50 -4.18
CA ALA A 107 -6.06 4.38 -3.08
C ALA A 107 -6.69 5.74 -3.32
N GLU A 108 -7.66 6.13 -2.49
CA GLU A 108 -8.26 7.46 -2.50
C GLU A 108 -7.53 8.34 -1.49
N VAL A 109 -7.04 9.49 -1.96
CA VAL A 109 -6.40 10.51 -1.13
C VAL A 109 -7.00 11.87 -1.37
N THR A 110 -7.00 12.70 -0.33
CA THR A 110 -7.36 14.11 -0.45
C THR A 110 -6.08 14.94 -0.59
N LEU A 111 -6.02 15.79 -1.60
CA LEU A 111 -4.91 16.71 -1.82
C LEU A 111 -5.04 17.94 -0.93
N MET A 112 -3.89 18.45 -0.49
CA MET A 112 -3.81 19.74 0.15
C MET A 112 -4.18 20.83 -0.86
N PRO A 113 -5.13 21.73 -0.55
CA PRO A 113 -5.39 22.86 -1.41
C PRO A 113 -4.15 23.75 -1.44
N LYS A 114 -3.57 23.96 -2.63
CA LYS A 114 -2.55 24.99 -2.82
C LYS A 114 -3.20 26.35 -2.62
N ILE A 115 -2.92 27.02 -1.50
CA ILE A 115 -3.42 28.38 -1.23
C ILE A 115 -2.61 29.34 -2.11
N ILE A 116 -3.20 29.77 -3.24
CA ILE A 116 -2.53 30.60 -4.25
C ILE A 116 -2.66 32.10 -3.95
N LYS A 117 -3.65 32.51 -3.15
CA LYS A 117 -3.86 33.90 -2.74
C LYS A 117 -4.64 33.97 -1.42
N LEU A 118 -4.05 34.61 -0.43
CA LEU A 118 -4.75 35.08 0.77
C LEU A 118 -5.48 36.39 0.40
N ALA A 119 -6.70 36.60 0.88
CA ALA A 119 -7.39 37.87 0.70
C ALA A 119 -6.76 38.94 1.61
N ASP A 120 -6.62 40.17 1.10
CA ASP A 120 -6.04 41.31 1.84
C ASP A 120 -6.75 41.54 3.19
N ASP A 121 -5.97 41.48 4.26
CA ASP A 121 -6.37 41.67 5.67
C ASP A 121 -6.69 43.14 6.02
N ASN A 122 -6.41 44.08 5.10
CA ASN A 122 -6.59 45.53 5.26
C ASN A 122 -8.05 46.03 5.40
N LYS A 123 -9.04 45.12 5.43
CA LYS A 123 -10.46 45.44 5.70
C LYS A 123 -10.98 44.80 6.99
N LEU A 124 -10.15 44.08 7.72
CA LEU A 124 -10.52 43.49 9.00
C LEU A 124 -10.33 44.56 10.08
N SER A 125 -11.42 45.22 10.47
CA SER A 125 -11.44 46.07 11.65
C SER A 125 -11.37 45.20 12.90
N VAL A 126 -10.39 45.46 13.76
CA VAL A 126 -10.24 44.86 15.11
C VAL A 126 -11.31 45.41 16.05
#